data_AF-F2NC85-F1
#
_entry.id   AF-F2NC85-F1
#
_cell.length_a   1.000
_cell.length_b   1.000
_cell.length_c   1.000
_cell.angle_alpha   90.00
_cell.angle_beta   90.00
_cell.angle_gamma   90.00
#
_symmetry.space_group_name_H-M   'P 1'
#
loop_
_entity.id
_entity.type
_entity.pdbx_description
1 polymer ?
#
loop_
_entity_poly.entity_id
_entity_poly.type
_entity_poly.pdbx_seq_one_letter_code
_entity_poly.pdbx_strand_id
1 'polypeptide(L)'
;MKLLNCKKSILVLAIFFLVIYPVYASNKIILVAPAYGIDQMIKKFNQKTVSPEREQEYEKIRSHFIDMKDRGEISIPANLIKPSGHYASLDTETLARECFSGSYFANIMGVYATHEDVAFIRLRVFHDGFAELFSRSDMWKGILSVYKMLVKNLDPKMAKIDIINTTTTLDSLTHLYFFPPFKEQLYGREEIFLEANLEALKRFKSFIENYHPTGSMMKIPFYREPFSVARVALMLQQRTNPQNYYAIIPDLAGVRFSREQKMTDVKKYLDLVIPALEK
;
A
#
# COMPACT_ATOMS: atom_id res chain seq x y z
N MET A 1 -18.86 34.11 -22.43
CA MET A 1 -19.18 33.51 -21.11
C MET A 1 -18.46 32.17 -20.93
N LYS A 2 -17.12 32.18 -20.85
CA LYS A 2 -16.27 30.99 -20.68
C LYS A 2 -15.10 31.37 -19.77
N LEU A 3 -15.28 31.32 -18.44
CA LEU A 3 -14.19 31.55 -17.48
C LEU A 3 -14.47 30.99 -16.07
N LEU A 4 -15.40 30.04 -15.89
CA LEU A 4 -15.76 29.53 -14.56
C LEU A 4 -15.40 28.06 -14.25
N ASN A 5 -14.86 27.29 -15.20
CA ASN A 5 -14.61 25.85 -14.96
C ASN A 5 -13.17 25.44 -14.61
N CYS A 6 -12.22 26.38 -14.46
CA CYS A 6 -10.84 26.02 -14.14
C CYS A 6 -10.52 26.01 -12.63
N LYS A 7 -11.41 26.52 -11.76
CA LYS A 7 -11.10 26.67 -10.32
C LYS A 7 -11.43 25.46 -9.46
N LYS A 8 -12.29 24.52 -9.91
CA LYS A 8 -12.62 23.31 -9.14
C LYS A 8 -11.52 22.23 -9.20
N SER A 9 -10.80 22.10 -10.32
CA SER A 9 -9.74 21.09 -10.46
C SER A 9 -8.47 21.43 -9.68
N ILE A 10 -8.18 22.71 -9.45
CA ILE A 10 -7.03 23.14 -8.63
C ILE A 10 -7.32 22.95 -7.14
N LEU A 11 -8.59 23.06 -6.72
CA LEU A 11 -8.96 22.90 -5.32
C LEU A 11 -8.88 21.43 -4.86
N VAL A 12 -9.16 20.46 -5.75
CA VAL A 12 -9.01 19.03 -5.43
C VAL A 12 -7.52 18.65 -5.28
N LEU A 13 -6.64 19.18 -6.12
CA LEU A 13 -5.18 18.97 -6.01
C LEU A 13 -4.54 19.69 -4.81
N ALA A 14 -5.08 20.84 -4.39
CA ALA A 14 -4.59 21.54 -3.21
C ALA A 14 -4.95 20.81 -1.90
N ILE A 15 -6.07 20.09 -1.85
CA ILE A 15 -6.45 19.26 -0.68
C ILE A 15 -5.51 18.05 -0.55
N PHE A 16 -4.98 17.49 -1.66
CA PHE A 16 -4.01 16.41 -1.62
C PHE A 16 -2.68 16.77 -0.95
N PHE A 17 -2.30 18.06 -0.92
CA PHE A 17 -1.09 18.52 -0.22
C PHE A 17 -1.34 19.00 1.22
N LEU A 18 -2.59 19.25 1.62
CA LEU A 18 -2.91 19.91 2.90
C LEU A 18 -3.42 18.96 4.00
N VAL A 19 -3.74 17.69 3.70
CA VAL A 19 -4.30 16.76 4.71
C VAL A 19 -3.24 16.04 5.56
N ILE A 20 -1.95 16.31 5.34
CA ILE A 20 -0.87 15.78 6.21
C ILE A 20 -0.16 16.93 6.91
N TYR A 21 -0.73 17.61 7.89
CA TYR A 21 0.07 18.33 8.91
C TYR A 21 -0.81 18.82 10.07
N PRO A 22 -0.61 18.31 11.31
CA PRO A 22 -0.47 19.22 12.42
C PRO A 22 0.93 19.85 12.34
N VAL A 23 1.00 21.11 11.90
CA VAL A 23 2.16 21.96 12.15
C VAL A 23 2.08 22.38 13.62
N TYR A 24 2.56 21.54 14.52
CA TYR A 24 3.07 22.03 15.79
C TYR A 24 4.55 22.34 15.57
N ALA A 25 4.85 23.63 15.50
CA ALA A 25 6.20 24.17 15.62
C ALA A 25 6.67 23.95 17.06
N SER A 26 7.36 22.84 17.28
CA SER A 26 8.16 22.59 18.48
C SER A 26 9.54 22.21 17.99
N ASN A 27 10.58 22.95 18.39
CA ASN A 27 12.00 22.69 18.12
C ASN A 27 12.53 21.37 18.73
N LYS A 28 11.65 20.40 19.02
CA LYS A 28 12.03 19.06 19.41
C LYS A 28 12.18 18.23 18.14
N ILE A 29 13.33 17.58 17.99
CA ILE A 29 13.54 16.53 16.98
C ILE A 29 12.46 15.47 17.23
N ILE A 30 11.38 15.49 16.44
CA ILE A 30 10.36 14.44 16.50
C ILE A 30 11.00 13.20 15.91
N LEU A 31 11.34 12.25 16.79
CA LEU A 31 11.96 11.01 16.40
C LEU A 31 10.88 9.99 16.01
N VAL A 32 10.86 9.56 14.75
CA VAL A 32 9.95 8.48 14.31
C VAL A 32 10.66 7.14 14.52
N ALA A 33 10.01 6.22 15.24
CA ALA A 33 10.47 4.84 15.36
C ALA A 33 9.88 4.01 14.19
N PRO A 34 10.71 3.36 13.35
CA PRO A 34 10.21 2.54 12.24
C PRO A 34 9.31 1.39 12.69
N ALA A 35 9.63 0.80 13.85
CA ALA A 35 8.84 -0.23 14.50
C ALA A 35 7.54 0.28 15.15
N TYR A 36 7.31 1.59 15.16
CA TYR A 36 6.08 2.17 15.71
C TYR A 36 4.85 1.60 15.00
N GLY A 37 3.89 1.11 15.80
CA GLY A 37 2.62 0.59 15.28
C GLY A 37 2.65 -0.86 14.82
N ILE A 38 3.79 -1.57 14.87
CA ILE A 38 3.86 -3.00 14.53
C ILE A 38 2.92 -3.83 15.43
N ASP A 39 2.91 -3.58 16.74
CA ASP A 39 2.03 -4.31 17.67
C ASP A 39 0.54 -4.10 17.35
N GLN A 40 0.16 -2.88 16.95
CA GLN A 40 -1.21 -2.57 16.55
C GLN A 40 -1.58 -3.28 15.24
N MET A 41 -0.66 -3.29 14.28
CA MET A 41 -0.81 -4.02 13.02
C MET A 41 -0.96 -5.53 13.26
N ILE A 42 -0.11 -6.13 14.09
CA ILE A 42 -0.20 -7.54 14.49
C ILE A 42 -1.55 -7.81 15.19
N LYS A 43 -1.94 -6.98 16.15
CA LYS A 43 -3.21 -7.14 16.86
C LYS A 43 -4.40 -7.12 15.90
N LYS A 44 -4.42 -6.16 14.98
CA LYS A 44 -5.45 -6.03 13.95
C LYS A 44 -5.44 -7.21 12.98
N PHE A 45 -4.26 -7.66 12.57
CA PHE A 45 -4.11 -8.84 11.74
C PHE A 45 -4.58 -10.12 12.45
N ASN A 46 -4.46 -10.22 13.77
CA ASN A 46 -4.94 -11.40 14.50
C ASN A 46 -6.44 -11.35 14.88
N GLN A 47 -7.12 -10.21 14.73
CA GLN A 47 -8.57 -10.11 14.95
C GLN A 47 -9.34 -10.92 13.89
N LYS A 48 -10.37 -11.67 14.31
CA LYS A 48 -11.23 -12.41 13.40
C LYS A 48 -11.88 -11.47 12.39
N THR A 49 -11.89 -11.91 11.14
CA THR A 49 -12.51 -11.23 10.01
C THR A 49 -14.02 -11.33 10.13
N VAL A 50 -14.63 -10.18 10.45
CA VAL A 50 -16.07 -9.87 10.31
C VAL A 50 -17.00 -10.49 11.37
N SER A 51 -17.57 -9.63 12.22
CA SER A 51 -18.76 -9.93 13.02
C SER A 51 -20.03 -9.72 12.19
N PRO A 52 -21.18 -10.35 12.52
CA PRO A 52 -22.45 -10.11 11.81
C PRO A 52 -22.86 -8.63 11.72
N GLU A 53 -22.48 -7.82 12.72
CA GLU A 53 -22.70 -6.37 12.75
C GLU A 53 -21.90 -5.64 11.66
N ARG A 54 -20.66 -6.07 11.39
CA ARG A 54 -19.85 -5.53 10.31
C ARG A 54 -20.42 -5.85 8.94
N GLU A 55 -21.04 -7.00 8.76
CA GLU A 55 -21.68 -7.37 7.49
C GLU A 55 -22.82 -6.41 7.14
N GLN A 56 -23.64 -6.03 8.13
CA GLN A 56 -24.68 -5.02 7.93
C GLN A 56 -24.11 -3.63 7.63
N GLU A 57 -22.99 -3.26 8.25
CA GLU A 57 -22.28 -2.02 7.95
C GLU A 57 -21.73 -2.02 6.52
N TYR A 58 -21.18 -3.15 6.08
CA TYR A 58 -20.67 -3.32 4.71
C TYR A 58 -21.76 -3.15 3.67
N GLU A 59 -22.94 -3.75 3.87
CA GLU A 59 -24.06 -3.58 2.94
C GLU A 59 -24.60 -2.14 2.91
N LYS A 60 -24.58 -1.42 4.05
CA LYS A 60 -24.93 0.01 4.08
C LYS A 60 -23.93 0.85 3.27
N ILE A 61 -22.63 0.64 3.49
CA ILE A 61 -21.56 1.36 2.77
C ILE A 61 -21.64 1.05 1.27
N ARG A 62 -21.84 -0.24 0.91
CA ARG A 62 -21.99 -0.69 -0.47
C ARG A 62 -23.20 -0.04 -1.15
N SER A 63 -24.36 -0.07 -0.49
CA SER A 63 -25.59 0.54 -1.01
C SER A 63 -25.44 2.04 -1.24
N HIS A 64 -24.80 2.74 -0.31
CA HIS A 64 -24.49 4.17 -0.45
C HIS A 64 -23.62 4.44 -1.69
N PHE A 65 -22.58 3.65 -1.93
CA PHE A 65 -21.73 3.83 -3.11
C PHE A 65 -22.42 3.48 -4.43
N ILE A 66 -23.30 2.48 -4.45
CA ILE A 66 -24.13 2.16 -5.62
C ILE A 66 -25.06 3.34 -5.94
N ASP A 67 -25.75 3.87 -4.93
CA ASP A 67 -26.62 5.03 -5.07
C ASP A 67 -25.85 6.28 -5.58
N MET A 68 -24.66 6.56 -5.05
CA MET A 68 -23.78 7.63 -5.59
C MET A 68 -23.36 7.39 -7.05
N LYS A 69 -23.11 6.13 -7.44
CA LYS A 69 -22.77 5.74 -8.81
C LYS A 69 -23.96 5.99 -9.74
N ASP A 70 -25.14 5.53 -9.34
CA ASP A 70 -26.38 5.62 -10.13
C ASP A 70 -26.85 7.08 -10.28
N ARG A 71 -26.60 7.93 -9.28
CA ARG A 71 -26.82 9.39 -9.36
C ARG A 71 -25.74 10.15 -10.14
N GLY A 72 -24.68 9.50 -10.59
CA GLY A 72 -23.58 10.13 -11.32
C GLY A 72 -22.72 11.09 -10.49
N GLU A 73 -22.77 10.99 -9.16
CA GLU A 73 -22.00 11.84 -8.23
C GLU A 73 -20.51 11.46 -8.19
N ILE A 74 -20.18 10.23 -8.62
CA ILE A 74 -18.82 9.72 -8.71
C ILE A 74 -18.54 9.35 -10.17
N SER A 75 -17.51 9.96 -10.75
CA SER A 75 -17.00 9.61 -12.08
C SER A 75 -15.98 8.47 -11.96
N ILE A 76 -16.22 7.38 -12.70
CA ILE A 76 -15.24 6.31 -12.88
C ILE A 76 -14.42 6.65 -14.14
N PRO A 77 -13.08 6.70 -14.07
CA PRO A 77 -12.25 6.88 -15.25
C PRO A 77 -12.62 5.87 -16.34
N ALA A 78 -12.84 6.35 -17.58
CA ALA A 78 -13.34 5.51 -18.68
C ALA A 78 -12.45 4.30 -18.99
N ASN A 79 -11.14 4.39 -18.72
CA ASN A 79 -10.19 3.29 -18.89
C ASN A 79 -10.40 2.12 -17.92
N LEU A 80 -11.16 2.33 -16.83
CA LEU A 80 -11.53 1.33 -15.83
C LEU A 80 -12.89 0.68 -16.12
N ILE A 81 -13.64 1.23 -17.08
CA ILE A 81 -14.90 0.64 -17.56
C ILE A 81 -14.54 -0.25 -18.75
N LYS A 82 -14.66 -1.57 -18.57
CA LYS A 82 -14.36 -2.57 -19.60
C LYS A 82 -15.64 -3.22 -20.11
N PRO A 83 -15.63 -3.81 -21.32
CA PRO A 83 -16.73 -4.62 -21.80
C PRO A 83 -17.08 -5.74 -20.81
N SER A 84 -18.36 -6.11 -20.76
CA SER A 84 -18.83 -7.23 -19.95
C SER A 84 -18.01 -8.49 -20.24
N GLY A 85 -17.60 -9.19 -19.18
CA GLY A 85 -16.81 -10.42 -19.28
C GLY A 85 -15.29 -10.24 -19.49
N HIS A 86 -14.79 -9.01 -19.71
CA HIS A 86 -13.34 -8.76 -19.88
C HIS A 86 -12.53 -9.34 -18.73
N TYR A 87 -12.80 -8.92 -17.49
CA TYR A 87 -12.02 -9.34 -16.32
C TYR A 87 -12.16 -10.84 -16.02
N ALA A 88 -13.36 -11.40 -16.23
CA ALA A 88 -13.61 -12.84 -16.05
C ALA A 88 -12.78 -13.70 -17.02
N SER A 89 -12.46 -13.19 -18.22
CA SER A 89 -11.69 -13.91 -19.24
C SER A 89 -10.18 -13.97 -18.97
N LEU A 90 -9.65 -13.09 -18.10
CA LEU A 90 -8.22 -13.03 -17.80
C LEU A 90 -7.82 -14.12 -16.80
N ASP A 91 -6.60 -14.64 -16.93
CA ASP A 91 -5.97 -15.40 -15.85
C ASP A 91 -5.68 -14.49 -14.64
N THR A 92 -5.50 -15.10 -13.47
CA THR A 92 -5.42 -14.35 -12.20
C THR A 92 -4.20 -13.43 -12.11
N GLU A 93 -3.07 -13.80 -12.73
CA GLU A 93 -1.89 -12.93 -12.73
C GLU A 93 -2.08 -11.72 -13.65
N THR A 94 -2.62 -11.94 -14.85
CA THR A 94 -2.93 -10.85 -15.78
C THR A 94 -3.98 -9.90 -15.21
N LEU A 95 -5.04 -10.44 -14.61
CA LEU A 95 -6.06 -9.64 -13.93
C LEU A 95 -5.45 -8.77 -12.83
N ALA A 96 -4.65 -9.37 -11.94
CA ALA A 96 -4.02 -8.62 -10.86
C ALA A 96 -3.09 -7.53 -11.41
N ARG A 97 -2.26 -7.82 -12.42
CA ARG A 97 -1.42 -6.79 -13.03
C ARG A 97 -2.25 -5.63 -13.58
N GLU A 98 -3.37 -5.89 -14.24
CA GLU A 98 -4.25 -4.82 -14.75
C GLU A 98 -4.88 -4.00 -13.61
N CYS A 99 -5.34 -4.63 -12.53
CA CYS A 99 -5.87 -3.93 -11.37
C CYS A 99 -4.85 -2.99 -10.69
N PHE A 100 -3.58 -3.38 -10.68
CA PHE A 100 -2.51 -2.67 -9.98
C PHE A 100 -1.55 -1.90 -10.92
N SER A 101 -1.81 -1.83 -12.24
CA SER A 101 -0.91 -1.15 -13.19
C SER A 101 -0.98 0.37 -13.15
N GLY A 102 -1.94 0.94 -12.42
CA GLY A 102 -2.15 2.39 -12.30
C GLY A 102 -2.22 2.86 -10.85
N SER A 103 -2.37 4.17 -10.66
CA SER A 103 -2.45 4.77 -9.33
C SER A 103 -3.81 4.60 -8.64
N TYR A 104 -4.80 3.97 -9.29
CA TYR A 104 -6.16 3.88 -8.73
C TYR A 104 -6.18 3.20 -7.37
N PHE A 105 -5.55 2.03 -7.24
CA PHE A 105 -5.43 1.32 -5.97
C PHE A 105 -4.78 2.20 -4.89
N ALA A 106 -3.62 2.76 -5.21
CA ALA A 106 -2.86 3.61 -4.30
C ALA A 106 -3.62 4.86 -3.86
N ASN A 107 -4.37 5.49 -4.78
CA ASN A 107 -5.20 6.66 -4.49
C ASN A 107 -6.36 6.30 -3.55
N ILE A 108 -7.03 5.18 -3.79
CA ILE A 108 -8.14 4.73 -2.94
C ILE A 108 -7.62 4.39 -1.53
N MET A 109 -6.50 3.67 -1.43
CA MET A 109 -5.86 3.41 -0.14
C MET A 109 -5.40 4.69 0.54
N GLY A 110 -4.83 5.65 -0.18
CA GLY A 110 -4.39 6.93 0.37
C GLY A 110 -5.54 7.75 0.99
N VAL A 111 -6.72 7.75 0.37
CA VAL A 111 -7.90 8.48 0.88
C VAL A 111 -8.53 7.76 2.09
N TYR A 112 -8.51 6.43 2.10
CA TYR A 112 -9.24 5.61 3.06
C TYR A 112 -8.33 4.76 3.95
N ALA A 113 -7.07 5.16 4.15
CA ALA A 113 -6.07 4.38 4.90
C ALA A 113 -6.52 4.03 6.33
N THR A 114 -7.32 4.89 6.95
CA THR A 114 -7.89 4.68 8.30
C THR A 114 -9.22 3.90 8.30
N HIS A 115 -9.82 3.71 7.12
CA HIS A 115 -11.11 3.05 6.89
C HIS A 115 -10.97 1.99 5.78
N GLU A 116 -10.11 1.01 6.00
CA GLU A 116 -9.82 -0.06 5.03
C GLU A 116 -11.07 -0.78 4.51
N ASP A 117 -12.08 -0.97 5.36
CA ASP A 117 -13.36 -1.56 4.99
C ASP A 117 -14.07 -0.73 3.89
N VAL A 118 -14.08 0.59 4.05
CA VAL A 118 -14.61 1.54 3.05
C VAL A 118 -13.78 1.48 1.77
N ALA A 119 -12.45 1.42 1.91
CA ALA A 119 -11.52 1.33 0.78
C ALA A 119 -11.77 0.05 -0.05
N PHE A 120 -11.90 -1.09 0.64
CA PHE A 120 -12.17 -2.40 0.05
C PHE A 120 -13.50 -2.40 -0.72
N ILE A 121 -14.59 -1.94 -0.09
CA ILE A 121 -15.92 -1.88 -0.73
C ILE A 121 -15.88 -0.96 -1.94
N ARG A 122 -15.21 0.19 -1.84
CA ARG A 122 -15.08 1.13 -2.95
C ARG A 122 -14.36 0.51 -4.15
N LEU A 123 -13.25 -0.20 -3.94
CA LEU A 123 -12.57 -0.91 -5.03
C LEU A 123 -13.51 -1.88 -5.75
N ARG A 124 -14.31 -2.64 -5.01
CA ARG A 124 -15.26 -3.62 -5.58
C ARG A 124 -16.42 -2.97 -6.34
N VAL A 125 -16.93 -1.84 -5.87
CA VAL A 125 -18.10 -1.17 -6.49
C VAL A 125 -17.72 -0.41 -7.76
N PHE A 126 -16.54 0.21 -7.77
CA PHE A 126 -16.13 1.14 -8.82
C PHE A 126 -15.06 0.60 -9.77
N HIS A 127 -14.59 -0.63 -9.57
CA HIS A 127 -13.66 -1.28 -10.46
C HIS A 127 -13.92 -2.79 -10.52
N ASP A 128 -14.61 -3.24 -11.57
CA ASP A 128 -15.05 -4.63 -11.72
C ASP A 128 -13.89 -5.64 -11.67
N GLY A 129 -12.70 -5.26 -12.15
CA GLY A 129 -11.50 -6.09 -12.01
C GLY A 129 -11.11 -6.41 -10.57
N PHE A 130 -11.27 -5.48 -9.62
CA PHE A 130 -11.02 -5.78 -8.20
C PHE A 130 -12.13 -6.66 -7.61
N ALA A 131 -13.38 -6.47 -8.01
CA ALA A 131 -14.47 -7.34 -7.59
C ALA A 131 -14.25 -8.79 -8.05
N GLU A 132 -13.82 -8.96 -9.30
CA GLU A 132 -13.42 -10.25 -9.87
C GLU A 132 -12.18 -10.80 -9.16
N LEU A 133 -11.12 -10.02 -9.00
CA LEU A 133 -9.89 -10.50 -8.36
C LEU A 133 -10.13 -10.99 -6.93
N PHE A 134 -10.90 -10.24 -6.14
CA PHE A 134 -11.20 -10.58 -4.74
C PHE A 134 -12.16 -11.77 -4.59
N SER A 135 -12.80 -12.25 -5.66
CA SER A 135 -13.64 -13.46 -5.64
C SER A 135 -12.86 -14.74 -5.96
N ARG A 136 -11.64 -14.62 -6.51
CA ARG A 136 -10.85 -15.78 -6.98
C ARG A 136 -10.14 -16.49 -5.85
N SER A 137 -10.23 -17.82 -5.83
CA SER A 137 -9.56 -18.68 -4.85
C SER A 137 -8.03 -18.72 -4.99
N ASP A 138 -7.49 -18.26 -6.11
CA ASP A 138 -6.06 -18.20 -6.40
C ASP A 138 -5.52 -16.76 -6.48
N MET A 139 -6.29 -15.77 -5.99
CA MET A 139 -5.89 -14.35 -5.95
C MET A 139 -4.48 -14.15 -5.40
N TRP A 140 -4.07 -14.92 -4.40
CA TRP A 140 -2.74 -14.84 -3.81
C TRP A 140 -1.61 -14.92 -4.86
N LYS A 141 -1.77 -15.71 -5.93
CA LYS A 141 -0.81 -15.78 -7.06
C LYS A 141 -0.74 -14.46 -7.80
N GLY A 142 -1.90 -13.85 -8.05
CA GLY A 142 -2.01 -12.54 -8.68
C GLY A 142 -1.30 -11.46 -7.86
N ILE A 143 -1.51 -11.43 -6.54
CA ILE A 143 -0.83 -10.46 -5.66
C ILE A 143 0.69 -10.69 -5.65
N LEU A 144 1.17 -11.92 -5.58
CA LEU A 144 2.61 -12.23 -5.71
C LEU A 144 3.17 -11.77 -7.07
N SER A 145 2.42 -11.94 -8.15
CA SER A 145 2.82 -11.43 -9.47
C SER A 145 2.91 -9.90 -9.49
N VAL A 146 2.04 -9.19 -8.76
CA VAL A 146 2.09 -7.72 -8.63
C VAL A 146 3.35 -7.30 -7.88
N TYR A 147 3.70 -7.98 -6.77
CA TYR A 147 4.98 -7.73 -6.08
C TYR A 147 6.17 -7.87 -7.03
N LYS A 148 6.26 -8.96 -7.79
CA LYS A 148 7.34 -9.17 -8.78
C LYS A 148 7.43 -8.05 -9.81
N MET A 149 6.28 -7.61 -10.33
CA MET A 149 6.20 -6.50 -11.28
C MET A 149 6.71 -5.18 -10.66
N LEU A 150 6.23 -4.84 -9.47
CA LEU A 150 6.59 -3.59 -8.79
C LEU A 150 8.07 -3.57 -8.41
N VAL A 151 8.59 -4.67 -7.87
CA VAL A 151 10.02 -4.81 -7.57
C VAL A 151 10.87 -4.59 -8.81
N LYS A 152 10.50 -5.17 -9.96
CA LYS A 152 11.22 -4.96 -11.22
C LYS A 152 11.23 -3.48 -11.63
N ASN A 153 10.14 -2.75 -11.39
CA ASN A 153 10.00 -1.33 -11.73
C ASN A 153 10.73 -0.39 -10.76
N LEU A 154 11.18 -0.89 -9.61
CA LEU A 154 11.98 -0.12 -8.66
C LEU A 154 13.45 -0.08 -9.14
N ASP A 155 13.70 0.69 -10.19
CA ASP A 155 15.00 0.85 -10.84
C ASP A 155 15.29 2.35 -11.05
N PRO A 156 16.48 2.86 -10.67
CA PRO A 156 16.84 4.28 -10.87
C PRO A 156 16.74 4.78 -12.32
N LYS A 157 16.77 3.87 -13.31
CA LYS A 157 16.64 4.19 -14.74
C LYS A 157 15.20 4.37 -15.21
N MET A 158 14.22 3.99 -14.41
CA MET A 158 12.80 4.15 -14.75
C MET A 158 12.39 5.62 -14.72
N ALA A 159 11.32 5.97 -15.44
CA ALA A 159 10.80 7.31 -15.39
C ALA A 159 10.34 7.65 -13.96
N LYS A 160 10.55 8.90 -13.54
CA LYS A 160 10.22 9.36 -12.17
C LYS A 160 8.78 9.02 -11.76
N ILE A 161 7.83 9.17 -12.68
CA ILE A 161 6.42 8.88 -12.42
C ILE A 161 6.18 7.38 -12.14
N ASP A 162 6.90 6.50 -12.83
CA ASP A 162 6.79 5.05 -12.66
C ASP A 162 7.38 4.62 -11.33
N ILE A 163 8.49 5.24 -10.92
CA ILE A 163 9.07 5.03 -9.59
C ILE A 163 8.06 5.45 -8.52
N ILE A 164 7.50 6.66 -8.60
CA ILE A 164 6.49 7.14 -7.64
C ILE A 164 5.27 6.22 -7.59
N ASN A 165 4.75 5.81 -8.74
CA ASN A 165 3.62 4.88 -8.80
C ASN A 165 3.97 3.54 -8.16
N THR A 166 5.17 3.02 -8.43
CA THR A 166 5.66 1.75 -7.89
C THR A 166 5.77 1.80 -6.37
N THR A 167 6.41 2.84 -5.83
CA THR A 167 6.63 2.97 -4.38
C THR A 167 5.32 3.18 -3.63
N THR A 168 4.47 4.07 -4.14
CA THR A 168 3.15 4.34 -3.54
C THR A 168 2.25 3.10 -3.58
N THR A 169 2.34 2.31 -4.65
CA THR A 169 1.59 1.04 -4.73
C THR A 169 2.13 0.02 -3.73
N LEU A 170 3.45 -0.15 -3.61
CA LEU A 170 4.07 -1.04 -2.60
C LEU A 170 3.67 -0.64 -1.17
N ASP A 171 3.65 0.66 -0.85
CA ASP A 171 3.14 1.17 0.43
C ASP A 171 1.67 0.81 0.64
N SER A 172 0.85 1.01 -0.39
CA SER A 172 -0.59 0.75 -0.33
C SER A 172 -0.92 -0.74 -0.24
N LEU A 173 -0.08 -1.63 -0.79
CA LEU A 173 -0.28 -3.08 -0.71
C LEU A 173 -0.30 -3.59 0.73
N THR A 174 0.28 -2.84 1.68
CA THR A 174 0.23 -3.19 3.10
C THR A 174 -1.20 -3.22 3.65
N HIS A 175 -2.12 -2.44 3.07
CA HIS A 175 -3.53 -2.46 3.47
C HIS A 175 -4.25 -3.74 3.04
N LEU A 176 -3.78 -4.44 1.98
CA LEU A 176 -4.42 -5.69 1.53
C LEU A 176 -4.43 -6.75 2.62
N TYR A 177 -3.40 -6.80 3.48
CA TYR A 177 -3.26 -7.78 4.56
C TYR A 177 -4.40 -7.73 5.58
N PHE A 178 -5.20 -6.66 5.57
CA PHE A 178 -6.36 -6.51 6.43
C PHE A 178 -7.68 -6.73 5.69
N PHE A 179 -7.66 -6.87 4.36
CA PHE A 179 -8.87 -7.15 3.59
C PHE A 179 -9.28 -8.61 3.83
N PRO A 180 -10.55 -8.87 4.19
CA PRO A 180 -11.01 -10.22 4.50
C PRO A 180 -10.63 -11.30 3.47
N PRO A 181 -10.92 -11.15 2.16
CA PRO A 181 -10.64 -12.21 1.20
C PRO A 181 -9.14 -12.48 1.01
N PHE A 182 -8.29 -11.48 1.18
CA PHE A 182 -6.83 -11.67 1.05
C PHE A 182 -6.23 -12.27 2.31
N LYS A 183 -6.66 -11.78 3.46
CA LYS A 183 -6.25 -12.30 4.76
C LYS A 183 -6.58 -13.79 4.92
N GLU A 184 -7.74 -14.23 4.45
CA GLU A 184 -8.12 -15.65 4.43
C GLU A 184 -7.18 -16.51 3.58
N GLN A 185 -6.82 -16.02 2.38
CA GLN A 185 -5.89 -16.74 1.50
C GLN A 185 -4.44 -16.69 1.97
N LEU A 186 -4.09 -15.76 2.86
CA LEU A 186 -2.75 -15.66 3.41
C LEU A 186 -2.41 -16.78 4.38
N TYR A 187 -3.40 -17.36 5.07
CA TYR A 187 -3.18 -18.46 6.01
C TYR A 187 -2.55 -19.67 5.33
N GLY A 188 -1.43 -20.16 5.89
CA GLY A 188 -0.63 -21.24 5.34
C GLY A 188 0.28 -20.82 4.18
N ARG A 189 0.39 -19.51 3.90
CA ARG A 189 1.22 -18.94 2.83
C ARG A 189 2.07 -17.77 3.32
N GLU A 190 2.14 -17.55 4.63
CA GLU A 190 2.84 -16.42 5.24
C GLU A 190 4.31 -16.33 4.81
N GLU A 191 5.01 -17.47 4.68
CA GLU A 191 6.42 -17.52 4.26
C GLU A 191 6.63 -16.99 2.83
N ILE A 192 5.77 -17.38 1.88
CA ILE A 192 5.89 -16.94 0.48
C ILE A 192 5.68 -15.43 0.37
N PHE A 193 4.76 -14.87 1.16
CA PHE A 193 4.55 -13.42 1.20
C PHE A 193 5.65 -12.69 1.97
N LEU A 194 6.22 -13.30 2.99
CA LEU A 194 7.39 -12.77 3.68
C LEU A 194 8.56 -12.64 2.69
N GLU A 195 8.84 -13.67 1.90
CA GLU A 195 9.87 -13.65 0.85
C GLU A 195 9.61 -12.54 -0.17
N ALA A 196 8.36 -12.36 -0.62
CA ALA A 196 8.00 -11.30 -1.56
C ALA A 196 8.24 -9.88 -0.98
N ASN A 197 7.90 -9.66 0.29
CA ASN A 197 8.19 -8.39 0.95
C ASN A 197 9.69 -8.19 1.19
N LEU A 198 10.41 -9.25 1.56
CA LEU A 198 11.86 -9.21 1.74
C LEU A 198 12.58 -8.83 0.44
N GLU A 199 12.17 -9.40 -0.69
CA GLU A 199 12.70 -9.04 -2.00
C GLU A 199 12.41 -7.56 -2.34
N ALA A 200 11.21 -7.07 -2.00
CA ALA A 200 10.91 -5.64 -2.16
C ALA A 200 11.81 -4.76 -1.29
N LEU A 201 12.09 -5.14 -0.04
CA LEU A 201 13.02 -4.40 0.84
C LEU A 201 14.45 -4.39 0.29
N LYS A 202 14.94 -5.53 -0.21
CA LYS A 202 16.24 -5.64 -0.88
C LYS A 202 16.32 -4.71 -2.08
N ARG A 203 15.25 -4.65 -2.87
CA ARG A 203 15.18 -3.76 -4.02
C ARG A 203 15.10 -2.29 -3.63
N PHE A 204 14.38 -1.93 -2.57
CA PHE A 204 14.42 -0.57 -2.00
C PHE A 204 15.82 -0.18 -1.56
N LYS A 205 16.53 -1.08 -0.87
CA LYS A 205 17.92 -0.84 -0.46
C LYS A 205 18.83 -0.61 -1.68
N SER A 206 18.79 -1.50 -2.65
CA SER A 206 19.55 -1.37 -3.90
C SER A 206 19.21 -0.07 -4.63
N PHE A 207 17.93 0.30 -4.73
CA PHE A 207 17.51 1.56 -5.33
C PHE A 207 18.14 2.75 -4.59
N ILE A 208 18.02 2.82 -3.25
CA ILE A 208 18.54 3.92 -2.44
C ILE A 208 20.06 4.08 -2.60
N GLU A 209 20.79 2.98 -2.72
CA GLU A 209 22.24 2.98 -2.89
C GLU A 209 22.70 3.47 -4.27
N ASN A 210 21.88 3.26 -5.30
CA ASN A 210 22.21 3.57 -6.69
C ASN A 210 21.47 4.82 -7.22
N TYR A 211 20.57 5.41 -6.42
CA TYR A 211 19.82 6.59 -6.80
C TYR A 211 20.62 7.86 -6.54
N HIS A 212 21.26 8.36 -7.60
CA HIS A 212 21.94 9.65 -7.60
C HIS A 212 21.07 10.66 -8.36
N PRO A 213 20.27 11.50 -7.66
CA PRO A 213 19.50 12.53 -8.35
C PRO A 213 20.46 13.54 -8.98
N THR A 214 20.62 13.49 -10.31
CA THR A 214 21.41 14.48 -11.05
C THR A 214 20.54 15.71 -11.36
N GLY A 215 21.03 16.91 -11.00
CA GLY A 215 20.41 18.19 -11.37
C GLY A 215 19.35 18.75 -10.40
N SER A 216 18.68 19.83 -10.79
CA SER A 216 17.62 20.52 -10.05
C SER A 216 16.27 19.79 -10.06
N MET A 217 16.20 18.59 -10.62
CA MET A 217 15.00 17.76 -10.57
C MET A 217 14.70 17.43 -9.10
N MET A 218 13.52 17.85 -8.64
CA MET A 218 12.98 17.51 -7.31
C MET A 218 13.32 16.06 -6.96
N LYS A 219 14.14 15.88 -5.92
CA LYS A 219 14.47 14.59 -5.30
C LYS A 219 13.19 13.77 -5.18
N ILE A 220 13.20 12.50 -5.62
CA ILE A 220 12.08 11.59 -5.30
C ILE A 220 12.15 11.40 -3.79
N PRO A 221 11.13 11.82 -3.05
CA PRO A 221 11.20 11.60 -1.64
C PRO A 221 10.69 10.20 -1.33
N PHE A 222 11.61 9.30 -0.99
CA PHE A 222 11.26 8.07 -0.30
C PHE A 222 11.10 8.41 1.16
N TYR A 223 9.87 8.40 1.67
CA TYR A 223 9.60 8.79 3.05
C TYR A 223 9.21 7.59 3.89
N ARG A 224 8.23 6.78 3.45
CA ARG A 224 7.57 5.80 4.32
C ARG A 224 7.47 4.39 3.76
N GLU A 225 7.53 4.25 2.45
CA GLU A 225 7.13 3.04 1.73
C GLU A 225 7.98 1.82 2.15
N PRO A 226 9.32 1.91 2.28
CA PRO A 226 10.12 0.80 2.79
C PRO A 226 9.79 0.44 4.25
N PHE A 227 9.37 1.40 5.07
CA PHE A 227 8.96 1.13 6.45
C PHE A 227 7.65 0.35 6.49
N SER A 228 6.66 0.73 5.67
CA SER A 228 5.39 0.02 5.58
C SER A 228 5.59 -1.43 5.15
N VAL A 229 6.38 -1.66 4.09
CA VAL A 229 6.72 -3.01 3.62
C VAL A 229 7.43 -3.81 4.71
N ALA A 230 8.36 -3.20 5.44
CA ALA A 230 9.06 -3.86 6.53
C ALA A 230 8.15 -4.23 7.71
N ARG A 231 7.16 -3.38 8.04
CA ARG A 231 6.19 -3.70 9.10
C ARG A 231 5.37 -4.93 8.75
N VAL A 232 4.94 -5.05 7.50
CA VAL A 232 4.27 -6.26 7.01
C VAL A 232 5.20 -7.46 7.08
N ALA A 233 6.44 -7.34 6.61
CA ALA A 233 7.42 -8.43 6.70
C ALA A 233 7.64 -8.88 8.14
N LEU A 234 7.76 -7.94 9.09
CA LEU A 234 7.91 -8.24 10.53
C LEU A 234 6.65 -8.88 11.13
N MET A 235 5.46 -8.43 10.73
CA MET A 235 4.19 -9.05 11.12
C MET A 235 4.11 -10.51 10.63
N LEU A 236 4.55 -10.78 9.39
CA LEU A 236 4.63 -12.14 8.85
C LEU A 236 5.69 -12.98 9.58
N GLN A 237 6.88 -12.41 9.82
CA GLN A 237 7.96 -13.05 10.57
C GLN A 237 7.52 -13.49 11.96
N GLN A 238 6.70 -12.68 12.65
CA GLN A 238 6.17 -13.08 13.95
C GLN A 238 5.37 -14.40 13.89
N ARG A 239 4.71 -14.68 12.76
CA ARG A 239 3.92 -15.91 12.57
C ARG A 239 4.77 -17.08 12.09
N THR A 240 5.72 -16.83 11.20
CA THR A 240 6.55 -17.88 10.57
C THR A 240 7.77 -18.25 11.42
N ASN A 241 8.42 -17.27 12.03
CA ASN A 241 9.59 -17.44 12.91
C ASN A 241 9.53 -16.46 14.11
N PRO A 242 8.68 -16.76 15.11
CA PRO A 242 8.49 -15.88 16.27
C PRO A 242 9.78 -15.66 17.07
N GLN A 243 10.63 -16.68 17.18
CA GLN A 243 11.88 -16.61 17.94
C GLN A 243 12.79 -15.53 17.38
N ASN A 244 13.00 -15.53 16.06
CA ASN A 244 13.81 -14.53 15.40
C ASN A 244 13.13 -13.14 15.48
N TYR A 245 11.81 -13.04 15.30
CA TYR A 245 11.08 -11.78 15.52
C TYR A 245 11.35 -11.17 16.91
N TYR A 246 11.19 -11.94 17.99
CA TYR A 246 11.41 -11.44 19.34
C TYR A 246 12.86 -11.08 19.64
N ALA A 247 13.82 -11.69 18.94
CA ALA A 247 15.23 -11.34 19.05
C ALA A 247 15.55 -9.95 18.45
N ILE A 248 14.84 -9.55 17.38
CA ILE A 248 15.20 -8.34 16.59
C ILE A 248 14.39 -7.11 16.95
N ILE A 249 13.18 -7.26 17.50
CA ILE A 249 12.29 -6.13 17.81
C ILE A 249 12.91 -5.11 18.79
N PRO A 250 13.60 -5.50 19.87
CA PRO A 250 14.20 -4.53 20.79
C PRO A 250 15.15 -3.55 20.09
N ASP A 251 15.99 -4.06 19.18
CA ASP A 251 16.95 -3.25 18.42
C ASP A 251 16.22 -2.29 17.46
N LEU A 252 15.21 -2.79 16.74
CA LEU A 252 14.40 -1.96 15.84
C LEU A 252 13.58 -0.90 16.59
N ALA A 253 13.09 -1.23 17.79
CA ALA A 253 12.37 -0.32 18.67
C ALA A 253 13.27 0.77 19.28
N GLY A 254 14.60 0.61 19.24
CA GLY A 254 15.58 1.63 19.62
C GLY A 254 15.90 2.63 18.51
N VAL A 255 15.58 2.32 17.25
CA VAL A 255 15.89 3.19 16.10
C VAL A 255 14.99 4.42 16.09
N ARG A 256 15.60 5.59 15.88
CA ARG A 256 14.94 6.89 15.93
C ARG A 256 15.42 7.74 14.77
N PHE A 257 14.49 8.27 13.98
CA PHE A 257 14.81 9.10 12.80
C PHE A 257 14.31 10.51 12.91
N SER A 258 15.04 11.44 12.27
CA SER A 258 14.57 12.81 12.12
C SER A 258 13.24 12.86 11.35
N ARG A 259 12.41 13.87 11.62
CA ARG A 259 11.16 14.12 10.87
C ARG A 259 11.40 14.26 9.36
N GLU A 260 12.60 14.68 8.96
CA GLU A 260 12.99 14.83 7.55
C GLU A 260 13.15 13.48 6.83
N GLN A 261 13.27 12.36 7.56
CA GLN A 261 13.37 10.99 7.04
C GLN A 261 14.33 10.89 5.84
N LYS A 262 15.61 11.16 6.09
CA LYS A 262 16.62 11.19 5.04
C LYS A 262 16.82 9.79 4.44
N MET A 263 17.22 9.71 3.16
CA MET A 263 17.55 8.43 2.52
C MET A 263 18.58 7.60 3.33
N THR A 264 19.51 8.26 4.04
CA THR A 264 20.46 7.62 4.96
C THR A 264 19.79 6.94 6.16
N ASP A 265 18.72 7.54 6.70
CA ASP A 265 17.93 6.99 7.80
C ASP A 265 17.20 5.72 7.33
N VAL A 266 16.55 5.82 6.16
CA VAL A 266 15.88 4.68 5.52
C VAL A 266 16.87 3.55 5.23
N LYS A 267 18.05 3.86 4.68
CA LYS A 267 19.11 2.88 4.44
C LYS A 267 19.52 2.16 5.73
N LYS A 268 19.81 2.92 6.79
CA LYS A 268 20.20 2.37 8.10
C LYS A 268 19.14 1.41 8.65
N TYR A 269 17.86 1.72 8.47
CA TYR A 269 16.79 0.80 8.85
C TYR A 269 16.79 -0.48 8.02
N LEU A 270 16.93 -0.37 6.70
CA LEU A 270 17.00 -1.52 5.80
C LEU A 270 18.20 -2.42 6.10
N ASP A 271 19.34 -1.83 6.47
CA ASP A 271 20.53 -2.55 6.93
C ASP A 271 20.30 -3.36 8.21
N LEU A 272 19.34 -2.98 9.04
CA LEU A 272 18.97 -3.71 10.25
C LEU A 272 17.91 -4.78 9.98
N VAL A 273 16.84 -4.43 9.25
CA VAL A 273 15.68 -5.31 9.10
C VAL A 273 15.90 -6.43 8.08
N ILE A 274 16.63 -6.19 6.99
CA ILE A 274 16.82 -7.20 5.94
C ILE A 274 17.60 -8.42 6.47
N PRO A 275 18.80 -8.27 7.09
CA PRO A 275 19.53 -9.42 7.61
C PRO A 275 18.78 -10.13 8.74
N ALA A 276 17.94 -9.39 9.46
CA ALA A 276 17.09 -9.93 10.49
C ALA A 276 16.00 -10.84 9.93
N LEU A 277 15.37 -10.47 8.81
CA LEU A 277 14.33 -11.27 8.13
C LEU A 277 14.88 -12.47 7.35
N GLU A 278 16.18 -12.51 7.05
CA GLU A 278 16.85 -13.61 6.33
C GLU A 278 17.23 -14.81 7.21
N LYS A 279 17.10 -14.68 8.54
CA LYS A 279 17.41 -15.73 9.52
C LYS A 279 16.19 -16.57 9.90
#